data_AF-A0A0N0B3P0-F1
#
_entry.id   AF-A0A0N0B3P0-F1
#
_cell.length_a   1.000
_cell.length_b   1.000
_cell.length_c   1.000
_cell.angle_alpha   90.00
_cell.angle_beta   90.00
_cell.angle_gamma   90.00
#
_symmetry.space_group_name_H-M   'P 1'
#
loop_
_entity.id
_entity.type
_entity.pdbx_description
1 polymer ?
#
loop_
_entity_poly.entity_id
_entity_poly.type
_entity_poly.pdbx_seq_one_letter_code
_entity_poly.pdbx_strand_id
1 'polypeptide(L)'
;PVNRRPYLIDVVGHVRDGRLRMQWTYSPSAHREETVREVAERTLGVLSALTEEARRPQVQGYTPSDWELSGLDQRQIDDLVAALRGHPAWRDATTVRPLEDCLPQTPVQQG
;
A
#
# COMPACT_ATOMS: atom_id res chain seq x y z
N PRO A 1 35.31 -16.04 5.77
CA PRO A 1 34.22 -16.54 4.88
C PRO A 1 33.86 -15.49 3.81
N VAL A 2 33.85 -15.88 2.53
CA VAL A 2 33.47 -14.99 1.43
C VAL A 2 31.94 -14.84 1.47
N ASN A 3 31.46 -13.73 2.01
CA ASN A 3 30.02 -13.47 2.11
C ASN A 3 29.48 -13.18 0.70
N ARG A 4 28.87 -14.19 0.07
CA ARG A 4 28.31 -14.09 -1.28
C ARG A 4 26.94 -13.45 -1.16
N ARG A 5 26.78 -12.23 -1.70
CA ARG A 5 25.47 -11.56 -1.73
C ARG A 5 24.47 -12.46 -2.48
N PRO A 6 23.29 -12.76 -1.90
CA PRO A 6 22.28 -13.62 -2.55
C PRO A 6 21.63 -12.93 -3.76
N TYR A 7 21.69 -11.60 -3.84
CA TYR A 7 21.06 -10.79 -4.87
C TYR A 7 22.06 -9.81 -5.50
N LEU A 8 21.89 -9.51 -6.79
CA LEU A 8 22.72 -8.56 -7.54
C LEU A 8 22.41 -7.10 -7.18
N ILE A 9 21.14 -6.84 -6.85
CA ILE A 9 20.63 -5.57 -6.34
C ILE A 9 19.75 -5.89 -5.13
N ASP A 10 19.95 -5.17 -4.05
CA ASP A 10 19.13 -5.21 -2.84
C ASP A 10 18.46 -3.85 -2.65
N VAL A 11 17.15 -3.85 -2.39
CA VAL A 11 16.31 -2.64 -2.30
C VAL A 11 15.57 -2.64 -0.98
N VAL A 12 15.88 -1.67 -0.13
CA VAL A 12 15.26 -1.52 1.19
C VAL A 12 14.46 -0.23 1.24
N GLY A 13 13.15 -0.33 1.41
CA GLY A 13 12.23 0.80 1.57
C GLY A 13 11.85 1.02 3.05
N HIS A 14 11.86 2.27 3.51
CA HIS A 14 11.33 2.63 4.82
C HIS A 14 10.71 4.04 4.79
N VAL A 15 9.71 4.27 5.64
CA VAL A 15 9.10 5.60 5.81
C VAL A 15 9.64 6.22 7.09
N ARG A 16 10.19 7.43 6.98
CA ARG A 16 10.66 8.21 8.13
C ARG A 16 10.23 9.67 7.95
N ASP A 17 9.66 10.25 8.99
CA ASP A 17 9.15 11.63 8.99
C ASP A 17 8.16 11.89 7.83
N GLY A 18 7.29 10.92 7.55
CA GLY A 18 6.30 10.98 6.47
C GLY A 18 6.87 10.88 5.06
N ARG A 19 8.15 10.50 4.89
CA ARG A 19 8.81 10.39 3.59
C ARG A 19 9.31 8.98 3.34
N LEU A 20 8.97 8.42 2.18
CA LEU A 20 9.54 7.18 1.69
C LEU A 20 11.01 7.40 1.33
N ARG A 21 11.88 6.54 1.85
CA ARG A 21 13.29 6.44 1.49
C ARG A 21 13.57 5.04 0.99
N MET A 22 14.29 4.93 -0.12
CA MET A 22 14.68 3.66 -0.71
C MET A 22 16.19 3.60 -0.83
N GLN A 23 16.81 2.59 -0.22
CA GLN A 23 18.24 2.32 -0.36
C GLN A 23 18.45 1.22 -1.39
N TRP A 24 19.31 1.49 -2.36
CA TRP A 24 19.67 0.56 -3.43
C TRP A 24 21.13 0.15 -3.26
N THR A 25 21.36 -1.10 -2.91
CA THR A 25 22.70 -1.65 -2.70
C THR A 25 23.04 -2.62 -3.84
N TYR A 26 24.15 -2.37 -4.53
CA TYR A 26 24.59 -3.18 -5.67
C TYR A 26 26.12 -3.36 -5.65
N SER A 27 26.63 -4.22 -6.54
CA SER A 27 28.07 -4.33 -6.77
C SER A 27 28.48 -3.47 -7.98
N PRO A 28 29.44 -2.54 -7.84
CA PRO A 28 29.96 -1.76 -8.98
C PRO A 28 30.61 -2.63 -10.06
N SER A 29 31.05 -3.85 -9.70
CA SER A 29 31.58 -4.83 -10.67
C SER A 29 30.51 -5.45 -11.56
N ALA A 30 29.23 -5.37 -11.16
CA ALA A 30 28.10 -5.99 -11.87
C ALA A 30 27.18 -4.95 -12.50
N HIS A 31 27.06 -3.75 -11.92
CA HIS A 31 26.20 -2.68 -12.39
C HIS A 31 26.91 -1.34 -12.37
N ARG A 32 26.63 -0.54 -13.41
CA ARG A 32 27.00 0.87 -13.47
C ARG A 32 26.05 1.69 -12.60
N GLU A 33 26.61 2.66 -11.89
CA GLU A 33 25.83 3.55 -11.02
C GLU A 33 24.72 4.27 -11.77
N GLU A 34 24.98 4.74 -13.00
CA GLU A 34 23.98 5.48 -13.77
C GLU A 34 22.74 4.63 -14.06
N THR A 35 22.92 3.33 -14.32
CA THR A 35 21.81 2.42 -14.60
C THR A 35 20.99 2.15 -13.35
N VAL A 36 21.62 1.93 -12.20
CA VAL A 36 20.88 1.71 -10.94
C VAL A 36 20.14 2.98 -10.53
N ARG A 37 20.77 4.15 -10.69
CA ARG A 37 20.16 5.44 -10.41
C ARG A 37 18.95 5.70 -11.30
N GLU A 38 19.05 5.43 -12.61
CA GLU A 38 17.91 5.57 -13.53
C GLU A 38 16.73 4.67 -13.13
N VAL A 39 16.99 3.43 -12.72
CA VAL A 39 15.93 2.51 -12.23
C VAL A 39 15.32 3.03 -10.92
N ALA A 40 16.14 3.54 -9.99
CA ALA A 40 15.66 4.10 -8.73
C ALA A 40 14.78 5.35 -8.97
N GLU A 41 15.20 6.26 -9.84
CA GLU A 41 14.45 7.46 -10.23
C GLU A 41 13.12 7.08 -10.90
N ARG A 42 13.13 6.14 -11.85
CA ARG A 42 11.91 5.62 -12.49
C ARG A 42 10.96 4.98 -11.47
N THR A 43 11.49 4.22 -10.52
CA THR A 43 10.70 3.61 -9.45
C THR A 43 9.99 4.66 -8.62
N LEU A 44 10.69 5.72 -8.20
CA LEU A 44 10.07 6.84 -7.49
C LEU A 44 9.02 7.57 -8.34
N GLY A 45 9.26 7.73 -9.64
CA GLY A 45 8.30 8.31 -10.58
C GLY A 45 7.01 7.50 -10.68
N VAL A 46 7.12 6.17 -10.81
CA VAL A 46 5.97 5.26 -10.85
C VAL A 46 5.21 5.30 -9.52
N LEU A 47 5.90 5.21 -8.38
CA LEU A 47 5.26 5.29 -7.07
C LEU A 47 4.52 6.61 -6.89
N SER A 48 5.11 7.71 -7.32
CA SER A 48 4.47 9.04 -7.26
C SER A 48 3.20 9.08 -8.11
N ALA A 49 3.24 8.55 -9.35
CA ALA A 49 2.07 8.46 -10.22
C ALA A 49 0.96 7.58 -9.61
N LEU A 50 1.33 6.46 -8.99
CA LEU A 50 0.39 5.60 -8.27
C LEU A 50 -0.24 6.31 -7.07
N THR A 51 0.51 7.12 -6.33
CA THR A 51 -0.07 7.90 -5.22
C THR A 51 -1.06 8.95 -5.70
N GLU A 52 -0.85 9.52 -6.89
CA GLU A 52 -1.79 10.48 -7.48
C GLU A 52 -3.05 9.77 -7.99
N GLU A 53 -2.90 8.61 -8.63
CA GLU A 53 -4.03 7.79 -9.05
C GLU A 53 -4.89 7.34 -7.86
N ALA A 54 -4.26 6.91 -6.76
CA ALA A 54 -4.94 6.53 -5.54
C ALA A 54 -5.70 7.70 -4.88
N ARG A 55 -5.38 8.95 -5.22
CA ARG A 55 -6.12 10.13 -4.76
C ARG A 55 -7.44 10.34 -5.52
N ARG A 56 -7.68 9.61 -6.61
CA ARG A 56 -8.92 9.73 -7.38
C ARG A 56 -10.10 9.14 -6.58
N PRO A 57 -11.24 9.85 -6.51
CA PRO A 57 -12.41 9.40 -5.76
C PRO A 57 -12.89 7.98 -6.15
N GLN A 58 -12.73 7.61 -7.42
CA GLN A 58 -13.13 6.30 -7.95
C GLN A 58 -12.26 5.15 -7.43
N VAL A 59 -11.02 5.42 -7.01
CA VAL A 59 -10.07 4.44 -6.46
C VAL A 59 -10.12 4.40 -4.93
N GLN A 60 -10.73 5.41 -4.31
CA GLN A 60 -10.91 5.50 -2.86
C GLN A 60 -12.18 4.80 -2.35
N GLY A 61 -12.98 4.24 -3.25
CA GLY A 61 -14.09 3.37 -2.91
C GLY A 61 -13.59 2.07 -2.28
N TYR A 62 -14.48 1.40 -1.56
CA TYR A 62 -14.20 0.05 -1.17
C TYR A 62 -14.54 -0.92 -2.29
N THR A 63 -13.85 -2.06 -2.29
CA THR A 63 -14.03 -3.14 -3.25
C THR A 63 -14.46 -4.41 -2.51
N PRO A 64 -15.10 -5.39 -3.19
CA PRO A 64 -15.40 -6.69 -2.59
C PRO A 64 -14.17 -7.38 -1.98
N SER A 65 -12.98 -7.17 -2.54
CA SER A 65 -11.72 -7.69 -2.00
C SER A 65 -11.31 -7.07 -0.66
N ASP A 66 -11.85 -5.91 -0.28
CA ASP A 66 -11.61 -5.34 1.05
C ASP A 66 -12.42 -6.09 2.14
N TRP A 67 -13.43 -6.89 1.77
CA TRP A 67 -14.25 -7.70 2.69
C TRP A 67 -14.56 -9.09 2.13
N GLU A 68 -13.54 -9.81 1.66
CA GLU A 68 -13.70 -11.13 1.04
C GLU A 68 -14.52 -12.09 1.91
N LEU A 69 -14.36 -12.02 3.24
CA LEU A 69 -15.06 -12.88 4.20
C LEU A 69 -16.55 -12.54 4.37
N SER A 70 -16.96 -11.33 4.00
CA SER A 70 -18.36 -10.88 4.13
C SER A 70 -19.27 -11.43 3.03
N GLY A 71 -18.70 -11.78 1.86
CA GLY A 71 -19.46 -12.17 0.67
C GLY A 71 -20.25 -11.02 0.02
N LEU A 72 -20.01 -9.77 0.42
CA LEU A 72 -20.71 -8.61 -0.12
C LEU A 72 -20.26 -8.27 -1.54
N ASP A 73 -21.22 -7.99 -2.42
CA ASP A 73 -20.94 -7.40 -3.73
C ASP A 73 -20.74 -5.87 -3.65
N GLN A 74 -20.27 -5.28 -4.74
CA GLN A 74 -19.98 -3.84 -4.80
C GLN A 74 -21.21 -2.98 -4.48
N ARG A 75 -22.42 -3.40 -4.88
CA ARG A 75 -23.64 -2.63 -4.64
C ARG A 75 -24.00 -2.66 -3.17
N GLN A 76 -23.93 -3.82 -2.54
CA GLN A 76 -24.21 -3.99 -1.11
C GLN A 76 -23.23 -3.19 -0.25
N ILE A 77 -21.97 -3.14 -0.68
CA ILE A 77 -20.92 -2.29 -0.10
C ILE A 77 -21.28 -0.81 -0.21
N ASP A 78 -21.64 -0.36 -1.42
CA ASP A 78 -21.96 1.05 -1.68
C ASP A 78 -23.19 1.50 -0.85
N ASP A 79 -24.22 0.65 -0.79
CA ASP A 79 -25.44 0.89 0.00
C ASP A 79 -25.13 0.97 1.51
N LEU A 80 -24.25 0.09 2.03
CA LEU A 80 -23.82 0.11 3.43
C LEU A 80 -23.04 1.40 3.76
N VAL A 81 -22.09 1.79 2.92
CA VAL A 81 -21.30 3.01 3.09
C VAL A 81 -22.20 4.25 3.06
N ALA A 82 -23.17 4.29 2.15
CA ALA A 82 -24.13 5.40 2.06
C ALA A 82 -24.99 5.49 3.33
N ALA A 83 -25.49 4.36 3.85
CA ALA A 83 -26.26 4.33 5.09
C ALA A 83 -25.45 4.81 6.29
N LEU A 84 -24.18 4.40 6.40
CA LEU A 84 -23.29 4.78 7.50
C LEU A 84 -22.89 6.25 7.46
N ARG A 85 -22.61 6.83 6.29
CA ARG A 85 -22.39 8.28 6.16
C ARG A 85 -23.60 9.09 6.61
N GLY A 86 -24.79 8.51 6.54
CA GLY A 86 -26.02 9.08 7.09
C GLY A 86 -26.18 8.93 8.60
N HIS A 87 -25.32 8.19 9.30
CA HIS A 87 -25.42 7.94 10.74
C HIS A 87 -24.74 9.06 11.56
N PRO A 88 -25.35 9.60 12.63
CA PRO A 88 -24.80 10.72 13.40
C PRO A 88 -23.36 10.53 13.89
N ALA A 89 -22.99 9.30 14.25
CA ALA A 89 -21.63 8.96 14.69
C ALA A 89 -20.55 9.08 13.58
N TRP A 90 -20.96 9.11 12.31
CA TRP A 90 -20.06 9.07 11.15
C TRP A 90 -20.25 10.23 10.17
N ARG A 91 -21.31 11.03 10.33
CA ARG A 91 -21.60 12.21 9.49
C ARG A 91 -20.46 13.22 9.44
N ASP A 92 -19.77 13.40 10.57
CA ASP A 92 -18.66 14.36 10.70
C ASP A 92 -17.28 13.69 10.58
N ALA A 93 -17.22 12.39 10.22
CA ALA A 93 -15.97 11.68 10.09
C ALA A 93 -15.19 12.19 8.86
N THR A 94 -13.96 12.65 9.09
CA THR A 94 -13.03 13.10 8.03
C THR A 94 -12.28 11.94 7.38
N THR A 95 -12.45 10.72 7.89
CA THR A 95 -11.80 9.51 7.37
C THR A 95 -12.37 9.13 6.01
N VAL A 96 -11.50 9.04 5.01
CA VAL A 96 -11.87 8.66 3.62
C VAL A 96 -12.46 7.25 3.57
N ARG A 97 -11.97 6.34 4.41
CA ARG A 97 -12.44 4.95 4.57
C ARG A 97 -12.74 4.63 6.05
N PRO A 98 -13.98 4.87 6.52
CA PRO A 98 -14.37 4.72 7.93
C PRO A 98 -14.56 3.26 8.41
N LEU A 99 -14.84 2.35 7.48
CA LEU A 99 -14.96 0.91 7.72
C LEU A 99 -13.61 0.20 7.61
N GLU A 100 -13.38 -0.71 8.53
CA GLU A 100 -12.27 -1.67 8.53
C GLU A 100 -12.86 -3.08 8.64
N ASP A 101 -12.25 -4.06 7.97
CA ASP A 101 -12.62 -5.46 8.13
C ASP A 101 -11.98 -6.03 9.41
N CYS A 102 -12.74 -6.81 10.16
CA CYS A 102 -12.23 -7.54 11.32
C CYS A 102 -11.76 -8.92 10.85
N LEU A 103 -10.53 -8.97 10.35
CA LEU A 103 -9.92 -10.25 9.99
C LEU A 103 -9.82 -11.16 11.23
N PRO A 104 -10.15 -12.46 11.11
CA PRO A 104 -9.99 -13.38 12.21
C PRO A 104 -8.52 -13.43 12.62
N GLN A 105 -8.28 -13.57 13.93
CA GLN A 105 -6.92 -13.75 14.42
C GLN A 105 -6.27 -14.92 13.70
N THR A 106 -5.07 -14.69 13.16
CA THR A 106 -4.25 -15.77 12.64
C THR A 106 -3.88 -16.72 13.79
N PRO A 107 -3.62 -18.02 13.55
CA PRO A 107 -3.30 -18.97 14.62
C PRO A 107 -2.14 -18.53 15.53
N VAL A 108 -1.18 -17.77 14.99
CA VAL A 108 -0.04 -17.22 15.74
C VAL A 108 -0.46 -16.13 16.74
N GLN A 109 -1.62 -15.50 16.54
CA GLN A 109 -2.18 -14.46 17.42
C GLN A 109 -3.13 -15.02 18.49
N GLN A 110 -3.49 -16.30 18.43
CA GLN A 110 -4.46 -16.92 19.35
C GLN A 110 -3.84 -17.54 20.62
N GLY A 111 -2.51 -17.53 20.74
CA GLY A 111 -1.80 -18.12 21.89
C GLY A 111 -1.46 -19.59 21.71
#